data_AF-A0A2N2IM44-F1
#
_entry.id   AF-A0A2N2IM44-F1
#
_cell.length_a   1.000
_cell.length_b   1.000
_cell.length_c   1.000
_cell.angle_alpha   90.00
_cell.angle_beta   90.00
_cell.angle_gamma   90.00
#
_symmetry.space_group_name_H-M   'P 1'
#
loop_
_entity.id
_entity.type
_entity.pdbx_description
1 polymer ?
#
loop_
_entity_poly.entity_id
_entity_poly.type
_entity_poly.pdbx_seq_one_letter_code
_entity_poly.pdbx_strand_id
1 'polypeptide(L)'
;LEIAGGKVYVLDRSSGRILQLDETLQAAKSYTMPAGAGWLADFKVAEKKVWVLDQKKKQVYSYDENGRPSPAIQLTGIDFPVSLAVDPAGLLYVLDRHRAAIVAFGRNGEVKYQFLTKGQGRDNLYFPQEIRFDHLGRLCVVDEGNSRVMVFKR
;
A
#
# COMPACT_ATOMS: atom_id res chain seq x y z
N LEU A 1 -4.84 -1.70 -9.36
CA LEU A 1 -4.13 -1.38 -10.61
C LEU A 1 -3.15 -0.28 -10.28
N GLU A 2 -1.93 -0.34 -10.81
CA GLU A 2 -0.96 0.74 -10.72
C GLU A 2 -0.42 1.09 -12.11
N ILE A 3 -0.06 2.35 -12.33
CA ILE A 3 0.53 2.81 -13.58
C ILE A 3 1.87 3.47 -13.25
N ALA A 4 2.95 2.98 -13.85
CA ALA A 4 4.29 3.50 -13.62
C ALA A 4 5.14 3.35 -14.89
N GLY A 5 5.80 4.42 -15.32
CA GLY A 5 6.69 4.40 -16.48
C GLY A 5 6.02 3.93 -17.77
N GLY A 6 4.75 4.32 -18.00
CA GLY A 6 3.96 3.92 -19.17
C GLY A 6 3.46 2.47 -19.13
N LYS A 7 3.72 1.72 -18.06
CA LYS A 7 3.30 0.33 -17.89
C LYS A 7 2.15 0.22 -16.92
N VAL A 8 1.32 -0.78 -17.15
CA VAL A 8 0.12 -1.09 -16.35
C VAL A 8 0.40 -2.31 -15.50
N TYR A 9 0.15 -2.24 -14.20
CA TYR A 9 0.36 -3.34 -13.27
C TYR A 9 -0.99 -3.77 -12.66
N VAL A 10 -1.30 -5.05 -12.71
CA VAL A 10 -2.56 -5.63 -12.20
C VAL A 10 -2.24 -6.68 -11.15
N LEU A 11 -2.88 -6.58 -9.99
CA LEU A 11 -2.83 -7.63 -8.98
C LEU A 11 -3.89 -8.69 -9.30
N ASP A 12 -3.45 -9.87 -9.71
CA ASP A 12 -4.25 -11.08 -9.72
C ASP A 12 -4.15 -11.74 -8.35
N ARG A 13 -5.12 -11.40 -7.49
CA ARG A 13 -5.19 -11.94 -6.12
C ARG A 13 -5.37 -13.45 -6.09
N SER A 14 -6.01 -14.05 -7.10
CA SER A 14 -6.31 -15.48 -7.11
C SER A 14 -5.06 -16.32 -7.30
N SER A 15 -4.15 -15.86 -8.16
CA SER A 15 -2.86 -16.51 -8.39
C SER A 15 -1.74 -15.98 -7.47
N GLY A 16 -1.99 -14.91 -6.72
CA GLY A 16 -0.97 -14.25 -5.90
C GLY A 16 0.10 -13.57 -6.74
N ARG A 17 -0.24 -13.09 -7.94
CA ARG A 17 0.71 -12.48 -8.88
C ARG A 17 0.35 -11.03 -9.16
N ILE A 18 1.37 -10.22 -9.39
CA ILE A 18 1.22 -8.93 -10.04
C ILE A 18 1.71 -9.08 -11.47
N LEU A 19 0.83 -8.81 -12.44
CA LEU A 19 1.15 -8.82 -13.85
C LEU A 19 1.49 -7.40 -14.29
N GLN A 20 2.65 -7.24 -14.90
CA GLN A 20 3.01 -6.02 -15.62
C GLN A 20 2.65 -6.25 -17.09
N LEU A 21 1.75 -5.42 -17.58
CA LEU A 21 1.26 -5.45 -18.95
C LEU A 21 2.06 -4.48 -19.82
N ASP A 22 2.27 -4.86 -21.07
CA ASP A 22 2.76 -3.96 -22.12
C ASP A 22 1.64 -3.07 -22.67
N GLU A 23 1.98 -2.26 -23.68
CA GLU A 23 1.07 -1.35 -24.37
C GLU A 23 -0.07 -2.05 -25.12
N THR A 24 0.05 -3.35 -25.37
CA THR A 24 -1.00 -4.19 -25.99
C THR A 24 -1.84 -4.95 -24.95
N LEU A 25 -1.62 -4.66 -23.66
CA LEU A 25 -2.25 -5.31 -22.51
C LEU A 25 -1.89 -6.80 -22.34
N GLN A 26 -0.81 -7.25 -22.95
CA GLN A 26 -0.29 -8.60 -22.72
C GLN A 26 0.67 -8.62 -21.55
N ALA A 27 0.69 -9.73 -20.80
CA ALA A 27 1.57 -9.88 -19.65
C ALA A 27 3.03 -10.03 -20.08
N ALA A 28 3.79 -8.94 -20.01
CA ALA A 28 5.21 -8.93 -20.31
C ALA A 28 6.07 -9.45 -19.14
N LYS A 29 5.57 -9.30 -17.90
CA LYS A 29 6.27 -9.72 -16.69
C LYS A 29 5.32 -10.06 -15.55
N SER A 30 5.74 -10.93 -14.63
CA SER A 30 4.99 -11.23 -13.42
C SER A 30 5.86 -11.18 -12.16
N TYR A 31 5.28 -10.73 -11.06
CA TYR A 31 5.85 -10.80 -9.71
C TYR A 31 5.01 -11.77 -8.90
N THR A 32 5.61 -12.84 -8.39
CA THR A 32 4.87 -13.91 -7.69
C THR A 32 5.11 -13.79 -6.19
N MET A 33 4.03 -13.65 -5.43
CA MET A 33 4.10 -13.63 -3.97
C MET A 33 4.54 -15.00 -3.41
N PRO A 34 5.15 -15.05 -2.22
CA PRO A 34 5.62 -16.32 -1.66
C PRO A 34 4.46 -17.28 -1.40
N ALA A 35 4.76 -18.58 -1.41
CA ALA A 35 3.77 -19.59 -1.05
C ALA A 35 3.17 -19.30 0.33
N GLY A 36 1.84 -19.44 0.41
CA GLY A 36 1.09 -19.14 1.63
C GLY A 36 0.96 -17.65 1.95
N ALA A 37 1.23 -16.72 1.02
CA ALA A 37 0.77 -15.34 1.16
C ALA A 37 -0.72 -15.32 1.54
N GLY A 38 -1.08 -14.38 2.40
CA GLY A 38 -2.41 -14.24 2.98
C GLY A 38 -3.35 -13.49 2.05
N TRP A 39 -3.83 -12.34 2.51
CA TRP A 39 -4.77 -11.51 1.75
C TRP A 39 -4.03 -10.29 1.21
N LEU A 40 -3.77 -10.28 -0.10
CA LEU A 40 -3.09 -9.17 -0.77
C LEU A 40 -4.09 -8.00 -0.92
N ALA A 41 -4.01 -7.04 0.01
CA ALA A 41 -4.98 -5.95 0.12
C ALA A 41 -4.70 -4.84 -0.91
N ASP A 42 -3.43 -4.47 -1.07
CA ASP A 42 -3.01 -3.37 -1.92
C ASP A 42 -1.58 -3.61 -2.42
N PHE A 43 -1.19 -2.89 -3.48
CA PHE A 43 0.19 -2.84 -3.93
C PHE A 43 0.51 -1.47 -4.53
N LYS A 44 1.80 -1.12 -4.55
CA LYS A 44 2.31 0.13 -5.12
C LYS A 44 3.56 -0.12 -5.94
N VAL A 45 3.70 0.60 -7.05
CA VAL A 45 4.93 0.63 -7.84
C VAL A 45 5.63 1.95 -7.55
N ALA A 46 6.72 1.89 -6.79
CA ALA A 46 7.46 3.06 -6.32
C ALA A 46 8.93 2.71 -6.12
N GLU A 47 9.82 3.68 -6.31
CA GLU A 47 11.28 3.49 -6.13
C GLU A 47 11.85 2.31 -6.95
N LYS A 48 11.36 2.10 -8.18
CA LYS A 48 11.71 0.93 -9.02
C LYS A 48 11.41 -0.43 -8.36
N LYS A 49 10.52 -0.45 -7.39
CA LYS A 49 10.06 -1.66 -6.70
C LYS A 49 8.55 -1.81 -6.80
N VAL A 50 8.12 -3.06 -6.68
CA VAL A 50 6.72 -3.41 -6.42
C VAL A 50 6.59 -3.74 -4.94
N TRP A 51 5.77 -3.00 -4.23
CA TRP A 51 5.45 -3.18 -2.82
C TRP A 51 4.06 -3.79 -2.69
N VAL A 52 3.89 -4.82 -1.86
CA VAL A 52 2.62 -5.54 -1.75
C VAL A 52 2.25 -5.72 -0.29
N LEU A 53 1.07 -5.22 0.09
CA LEU A 53 0.53 -5.32 1.43
C LEU A 53 -0.24 -6.62 1.60
N ASP A 54 0.22 -7.48 2.51
CA ASP A 54 -0.51 -8.66 2.98
C ASP A 54 -1.21 -8.34 4.30
N GLN A 55 -2.54 -8.25 4.24
CA GLN A 55 -3.38 -7.92 5.38
C GLN A 55 -3.38 -9.02 6.44
N LYS A 56 -3.48 -10.28 6.02
CA LYS A 56 -3.63 -11.39 6.96
C LYS A 56 -2.32 -11.68 7.69
N LYS A 57 -1.19 -11.57 6.99
CA LYS A 57 0.14 -11.70 7.59
C LYS A 57 0.67 -10.42 8.22
N LYS A 58 -0.02 -9.29 8.01
CA LYS A 58 0.38 -7.96 8.51
C LYS A 58 1.82 -7.63 8.10
N GLN A 59 2.14 -7.79 6.82
CA GLN A 59 3.50 -7.55 6.33
C GLN A 59 3.49 -6.95 4.92
N VAL A 60 4.61 -6.34 4.54
CA VAL A 60 4.82 -5.81 3.19
C VAL A 60 5.92 -6.62 2.50
N TYR A 61 5.57 -7.23 1.36
CA TYR A 61 6.53 -7.80 0.44
C TYR A 61 7.09 -6.71 -0.49
N SER A 62 8.32 -6.87 -0.95
CA SER A 62 8.83 -6.02 -2.02
C SER A 62 9.70 -6.79 -3.01
N TYR A 63 9.64 -6.35 -4.26
CA TYR A 63 10.37 -6.93 -5.38
C TYR A 63 11.04 -5.83 -6.16
N ASP A 64 12.28 -6.04 -6.59
CA ASP A 64 12.95 -5.13 -7.52
C ASP A 64 12.34 -5.22 -8.93
N GLU A 65 12.78 -4.35 -9.83
CA GLU A 65 12.34 -4.33 -11.24
C GLU A 65 12.60 -5.64 -11.98
N ASN A 66 13.49 -6.51 -11.46
CA ASN A 66 13.80 -7.83 -12.01
C ASN A 66 12.90 -8.94 -11.44
N GLY A 67 12.10 -8.66 -10.42
CA GLY A 67 11.27 -9.65 -9.73
C GLY A 67 12.01 -10.38 -8.61
N ARG A 68 13.17 -9.88 -8.18
CA ARG A 68 13.90 -10.44 -7.03
C ARG A 68 13.28 -9.92 -5.72
N PRO A 69 12.89 -10.81 -4.80
CA PRO A 69 12.30 -10.40 -3.54
C PRO A 69 13.33 -9.77 -2.60
N SER A 70 12.91 -8.80 -1.81
CA SER A 70 13.60 -8.38 -0.58
C SER A 70 12.96 -9.08 0.64
N PRO A 71 13.62 -9.09 1.82
CA PRO A 71 12.99 -9.55 3.06
C PRO A 71 11.64 -8.84 3.30
N ALA A 72 10.65 -9.59 3.78
CA ALA A 72 9.35 -9.03 4.11
C ALA A 72 9.45 -8.13 5.34
N ILE A 73 8.72 -7.02 5.31
CA ILE A 73 8.66 -6.06 6.41
C ILE A 73 7.46 -6.41 7.28
N GLN A 74 7.71 -6.89 8.49
CA GLN A 74 6.64 -7.17 9.44
C GLN A 74 6.06 -5.87 9.98
N LEU A 75 4.74 -5.72 9.91
CA LEU A 75 4.02 -4.60 10.49
C LEU A 75 3.57 -4.95 11.90
N THR A 76 3.90 -4.08 12.85
CA THR A 76 3.50 -4.22 14.26
C THR A 76 2.51 -3.12 14.63
N GLY A 77 1.72 -3.34 15.68
CA GLY A 77 0.71 -2.37 16.11
C GLY A 77 -0.33 -2.09 15.03
N ILE A 78 -0.72 -3.09 14.24
CA ILE A 78 -1.74 -2.95 13.19
C ILE A 78 -2.75 -4.09 13.29
N ASP A 79 -4.01 -3.80 13.01
CA ASP A 79 -5.11 -4.75 13.09
C ASP A 79 -5.62 -5.16 11.72
N PHE A 80 -6.13 -4.19 10.94
CA PHE A 80 -6.75 -4.46 9.64
C PHE A 80 -6.24 -3.51 8.56
N PRO A 81 -5.01 -3.73 8.05
CA PRO A 81 -4.41 -2.86 7.04
C PRO A 81 -5.06 -3.07 5.68
N VAL A 82 -5.55 -1.99 5.06
CA VAL A 82 -6.31 -2.05 3.80
C VAL A 82 -5.62 -1.37 2.63
N SER A 83 -4.70 -0.43 2.88
CA SER A 83 -4.01 0.29 1.83
C SER A 83 -2.60 0.69 2.24
N LEU A 84 -1.72 0.82 1.24
CA LEU A 84 -0.31 1.14 1.37
C LEU A 84 0.04 2.31 0.46
N ALA A 85 0.81 3.27 0.97
CA ALA A 85 1.49 4.27 0.16
C ALA A 85 2.99 4.30 0.51
N VAL A 86 3.83 4.63 -0.46
CA VAL A 86 5.29 4.73 -0.29
C VAL A 86 5.70 6.15 -0.66
N ASP A 87 6.37 6.85 0.26
CA ASP A 87 6.88 8.19 -0.04
C ASP A 87 8.27 8.14 -0.73
N PRO A 88 8.76 9.27 -1.29
CA PRO A 88 10.07 9.31 -1.95
C PRO A 88 11.29 9.03 -1.06
N ALA A 89 11.13 9.03 0.27
CA ALA A 89 12.18 8.62 1.21
C ALA A 89 12.13 7.12 1.52
N GLY A 90 11.10 6.42 1.02
CA GLY A 90 10.85 5.01 1.25
C GLY A 90 10.15 4.69 2.55
N LEU A 91 9.47 5.67 3.16
CA LEU A 91 8.61 5.43 4.30
C LEU A 91 7.30 4.80 3.82
N LEU A 92 6.86 3.75 4.51
CA LEU A 92 5.64 3.00 4.19
C LEU A 92 4.49 3.52 5.07
N TYR A 93 3.49 4.13 4.46
CA TYR A 93 2.27 4.55 5.15
C TYR A 93 1.26 3.44 4.96
N VAL A 94 0.72 2.91 6.04
CA VAL A 94 -0.28 1.86 6.01
C VAL A 94 -1.54 2.35 6.69
N LEU A 95 -2.66 2.27 5.97
CA LEU A 95 -3.98 2.61 6.49
C LEU A 95 -4.57 1.40 7.20
N ASP A 96 -4.81 1.53 8.49
CA ASP A 96 -5.54 0.54 9.29
C ASP A 96 -7.01 0.94 9.41
N ARG A 97 -7.89 0.17 8.78
CA ARG A 97 -9.33 0.45 8.74
C ARG A 97 -10.01 0.29 10.10
N HIS A 98 -9.58 -0.69 10.91
CA HIS A 98 -10.19 -0.96 12.21
C HIS A 98 -9.73 0.04 13.26
N ARG A 99 -8.45 0.37 13.26
CA ARG A 99 -7.89 1.41 14.15
C ARG A 99 -8.23 2.83 13.67
N ALA A 100 -8.67 2.97 12.42
CA ALA A 100 -8.96 4.25 11.78
C ALA A 100 -7.77 5.22 11.91
N ALA A 101 -6.59 4.69 11.60
CA ALA A 101 -5.31 5.37 11.77
C ALA A 101 -4.39 5.06 10.58
N ILE A 102 -3.48 5.99 10.31
CA ILE A 102 -2.38 5.79 9.37
C ILE A 102 -1.11 5.62 10.19
N VAL A 103 -0.38 4.53 9.94
CA VAL A 103 0.88 4.22 10.61
C VAL A 103 2.00 4.28 9.59
N ALA A 104 3.03 5.06 9.90
CA ALA A 104 4.22 5.18 9.07
C ALA A 104 5.32 4.25 9.58
N PHE A 105 5.79 3.36 8.72
CA PHE A 105 6.82 2.38 9.00
C PHE A 105 8.10 2.68 8.23
N GLY A 106 9.24 2.49 8.87
CA GLY A 106 10.51 2.43 8.16
C GLY A 106 10.74 1.08 7.47
N ARG A 107 11.88 0.96 6.82
CA ARG A 107 12.23 -0.21 5.99
C ARG A 107 12.52 -1.47 6.81
N ASN A 108 12.67 -1.37 8.13
CA ASN A 108 12.86 -2.52 9.00
C ASN A 108 11.59 -2.91 9.78
N GLY A 109 10.47 -2.22 9.54
CA GLY A 109 9.18 -2.45 10.20
C GLY A 109 9.02 -1.67 11.50
N GLU A 110 9.96 -0.77 11.82
CA GLU A 110 9.83 0.13 12.94
C GLU A 110 8.74 1.18 12.69
N VAL A 111 7.88 1.40 13.69
CA VAL A 111 6.91 2.49 13.66
C VAL A 111 7.64 3.81 13.85
N LYS A 112 7.53 4.73 12.89
CA LYS A 112 8.06 6.09 13.00
C LYS A 112 7.09 7.01 13.70
N TYR A 113 5.82 6.98 13.28
CA TYR A 113 4.73 7.74 13.87
C TYR A 113 3.39 7.18 13.38
N GLN A 114 2.31 7.59 14.05
CA GLN A 114 0.94 7.32 13.64
C GLN A 114 0.10 8.58 13.80
N PHE A 115 -0.95 8.72 13.01
CA PHE A 115 -1.85 9.86 13.07
C PHE A 115 -3.27 9.47 12.65
N LEU A 116 -4.21 10.35 12.97
CA LEU A 116 -5.66 10.14 12.89
C LEU A 116 -6.16 9.08 13.87
N THR A 117 -7.44 9.22 14.22
CA THR A 117 -8.13 8.32 15.15
C THR A 117 -9.57 8.14 14.70
N LYS A 118 -10.23 7.12 15.23
CA LYS A 118 -11.63 6.82 14.91
C LYS A 118 -12.57 7.97 15.25
N GLY A 119 -13.46 8.33 14.32
CA GLY A 119 -14.51 9.32 14.52
C GLY A 119 -14.93 10.02 13.23
N GLN A 120 -15.88 10.93 13.35
CA GLN A 120 -16.46 11.67 12.21
C GLN A 120 -16.04 13.14 12.18
N GLY A 121 -15.21 13.55 13.15
CA GLY A 121 -14.68 14.91 13.26
C GLY A 121 -13.70 15.25 12.14
N ARG A 122 -13.25 16.51 12.12
CA ARG A 122 -12.34 17.05 11.10
C ARG A 122 -11.05 16.25 10.97
N ASP A 123 -10.49 15.76 12.07
CA ASP A 123 -9.17 15.10 12.12
C ASP A 123 -9.27 13.62 12.51
N ASN A 124 -10.43 13.01 12.23
CA ASN A 124 -10.71 11.61 12.51
C ASN A 124 -10.98 10.82 11.22
N LEU A 125 -11.03 9.50 11.30
CA LEU A 125 -11.42 8.63 10.21
C LEU A 125 -12.58 7.73 10.62
N TYR A 126 -13.47 7.42 9.68
CA TYR A 126 -14.56 6.47 9.86
C TYR A 126 -14.66 5.58 8.63
N PHE A 127 -14.29 4.30 8.80
CA PHE A 127 -14.20 3.32 7.70
C PHE A 127 -13.36 3.79 6.49
N PRO A 128 -12.10 4.20 6.69
CA PRO A 128 -11.25 4.61 5.57
C PRO A 128 -10.86 3.42 4.69
N GLN A 129 -10.62 3.66 3.39
CA GLN A 129 -10.41 2.61 2.39
C GLN A 129 -9.06 2.67 1.68
N GLU A 130 -8.62 3.86 1.26
CA GLU A 130 -7.43 4.01 0.42
C GLU A 130 -6.60 5.22 0.84
N ILE A 131 -5.28 5.08 0.70
CA ILE A 131 -4.34 6.20 0.77
C ILE A 131 -3.47 6.27 -0.47
N ARG A 132 -3.13 7.48 -0.91
CA ARG A 132 -2.24 7.70 -2.05
C ARG A 132 -1.54 9.04 -1.96
N PHE A 133 -0.28 9.11 -2.39
CA PHE A 133 0.37 10.39 -2.63
C PHE A 133 -0.05 10.97 -3.98
N ASP A 134 -0.42 12.25 -3.99
CA ASP A 134 -0.62 12.98 -5.25
C ASP A 134 0.71 13.48 -5.85
N HIS A 135 0.63 14.09 -7.03
CA HIS A 135 1.80 14.62 -7.73
C HIS A 135 2.47 15.82 -7.03
N LEU A 136 1.83 16.40 -6.01
CA LEU A 136 2.40 17.45 -5.15
C LEU A 136 3.02 16.87 -3.87
N GLY A 137 3.02 15.54 -3.71
CA GLY A 137 3.53 14.87 -2.52
C GLY A 137 2.61 14.96 -1.31
N ARG A 138 1.33 15.30 -1.49
CA ARG A 138 0.32 15.33 -0.42
C ARG A 138 -0.30 13.95 -0.28
N LEU A 139 -0.57 13.53 0.96
CA LEU A 139 -1.25 12.27 1.22
C LEU A 139 -2.76 12.47 1.15
N CYS A 140 -3.39 11.84 0.16
CA CYS A 140 -4.85 11.75 0.02
C CYS A 140 -5.36 10.51 0.75
N VAL A 141 -6.47 10.65 1.48
CA VAL A 141 -7.12 9.56 2.22
C VAL A 141 -8.59 9.52 1.83
N VAL A 142 -9.05 8.36 1.36
CA VAL A 142 -10.47 8.10 1.09
C VAL A 142 -11.13 7.64 2.39
N ASP A 143 -11.91 8.53 3.00
CA ASP A 143 -12.60 8.32 4.28
C ASP A 143 -14.08 8.02 4.00
N GLU A 144 -14.34 6.78 3.54
CA GLU A 144 -15.63 6.35 2.98
C GLU A 144 -16.81 6.60 3.93
N GLY A 145 -16.67 6.22 5.20
CA GLY A 145 -17.76 6.36 6.17
C GLY A 145 -18.09 7.81 6.50
N ASN A 146 -17.18 8.76 6.26
CA ASN A 146 -17.45 10.19 6.34
C ASN A 146 -17.73 10.83 4.98
N SER A 147 -17.81 10.04 3.90
CA SER A 147 -18.10 10.51 2.53
C SER A 147 -17.19 11.65 2.07
N ARG A 148 -15.89 11.55 2.37
CA ARG A 148 -14.92 12.61 2.04
C ARG A 148 -13.57 12.08 1.59
N VAL A 149 -12.79 12.97 1.00
CA VAL A 149 -11.35 12.79 0.78
C VAL A 149 -10.61 13.82 1.63
N MET A 150 -9.69 13.35 2.47
CA MET A 150 -8.79 14.20 3.23
C MET A 150 -7.47 14.36 2.49
N VAL A 151 -6.84 15.52 2.60
CA VAL A 151 -5.55 15.80 1.95
C VAL A 151 -4.60 16.42 2.96
N PHE A 152 -3.49 15.74 3.23
CA PHE A 152 -2.49 16.17 4.21
C PHE A 152 -1.23 16.62 3.49
N LYS A 153 -0.70 17.77 3.91
CA LYS A 153 0.65 18.18 3.53
C LYS A 153 1.65 17.34 4.33
N ARG A 154 2.74 16.96 3.68
CA ARG A 154 3.88 16.30 4.32
C ARG A 154 4.66 17.30 5.16
#